data_AF-A0A212DEZ7-F1
#
_entry.id   AF-A0A212DEZ7-F1
#
_cell.length_a   1.000
_cell.length_b   1.000
_cell.length_c   1.000
_cell.angle_alpha   90.00
_cell.angle_beta   90.00
_cell.angle_gamma   90.00
#
_symmetry.space_group_name_H-M   'P 1'
#
loop_
_entity.id
_entity.type
_entity.pdbx_description
1 polymer ?
#
loop_
_entity_poly.entity_id
_entity_poly.type
_entity_poly.pdbx_seq_one_letter_code
_entity_poly.pdbx_strand_id
1 'polypeptide(L)'
;MQMEQLNGVLLHLESELAQTRAEGQRQTQEYEALLNVKVKLEAEINTYRRLLEDGEDFSLGDALDSSNSKQTIHKTTTLRLVDGKVVSETSDTKVLRH
;
A
#
# COMPACT_ATOMS: atom_id res chain seq x y z
N MET A 1 30.74 -2.36 57.99
CA MET A 1 31.81 -2.27 56.97
C MET A 1 31.53 -3.15 55.74
N GLN A 2 31.67 -4.48 55.79
CA GLN A 2 31.57 -5.32 54.57
C GLN A 2 30.16 -5.35 53.96
N MET A 3 29.11 -5.36 54.79
CA MET A 3 27.72 -5.23 54.32
C MET A 3 27.41 -3.85 53.72
N GLU A 4 27.99 -2.78 54.27
CA GLU A 4 27.80 -1.42 53.73
C GLU A 4 28.49 -1.28 52.37
N GLN A 5 29.68 -1.87 52.20
CA GLN A 5 30.37 -1.91 50.92
C GLN A 5 29.56 -2.67 49.87
N LEU A 6 29.03 -3.85 50.21
CA LEU A 6 28.18 -4.63 49.30
C LEU A 6 26.89 -3.88 48.93
N ASN A 7 26.27 -3.19 49.89
CA ASN A 7 25.07 -2.40 49.64
C ASN A 7 25.37 -1.19 48.72
N GLY A 8 26.53 -0.55 48.90
CA GLY A 8 26.99 0.51 47.99
C GLY A 8 27.20 0.02 46.55
N VAL A 9 27.80 -1.15 46.38
CA VAL A 9 27.95 -1.78 45.05
C VAL A 9 26.60 -2.11 44.43
N LEU A 10 25.66 -2.64 45.23
CA LEU A 10 24.32 -3.00 44.77
C LEU A 10 23.58 -1.77 44.24
N LEU A 11 23.54 -0.68 45.01
CA LEU A 11 22.90 0.58 44.60
C LEU A 11 23.53 1.17 43.32
N HIS A 12 24.86 1.08 43.19
CA HIS A 12 25.54 1.55 41.99
C HIS A 12 25.12 0.75 40.75
N LEU A 13 25.10 -0.59 40.85
CA LEU A 13 24.67 -1.47 39.76
C LEU A 13 23.19 -1.27 39.40
N GLU A 14 22.32 -1.05 40.39
CA GLU A 14 20.91 -0.72 40.14
C GLU A 14 20.77 0.59 39.37
N SER A 15 21.55 1.62 39.73
CA SER A 15 21.57 2.89 39.02
C SER A 15 22.06 2.73 37.57
N GLU A 16 23.17 2.01 37.35
CA GLU A 16 23.70 1.77 36.00
C GLU A 16 22.70 0.99 35.12
N LEU A 17 22.03 0.01 35.70
CA LEU A 17 21.03 -0.79 35.01
C LEU A 17 19.77 0.04 34.68
N ALA A 18 19.34 0.93 35.58
CA ALA A 18 18.26 1.87 35.31
C ALA A 18 18.62 2.84 34.17
N GLN A 19 19.84 3.39 34.19
CA GLN A 19 20.35 4.28 33.14
C GLN A 19 20.42 3.56 31.79
N THR A 20 20.95 2.33 31.76
CA THR A 20 21.05 1.52 30.53
C THR A 20 19.68 1.22 29.94
N ARG A 21 18.67 0.94 30.77
CA ARG A 21 17.30 0.73 30.32
C ARG A 21 16.69 2.01 29.74
N ALA A 22 16.88 3.15 30.40
CA ALA A 22 16.41 4.44 29.90
C ALA A 22 17.05 4.78 28.54
N GLU A 23 18.34 4.53 28.39
CA GLU A 23 19.07 4.70 27.13
C GLU A 23 18.50 3.81 26.01
N GLY A 24 18.27 2.52 26.29
CA GLY A 24 17.69 1.60 25.31
C GLY A 24 16.27 1.99 24.88
N GLN A 25 15.46 2.51 25.81
CA GLN A 25 14.13 3.06 25.48
C GLN A 25 14.24 4.29 24.58
N ARG A 26 15.15 5.21 24.89
CA ARG A 26 15.38 6.41 24.07
C ARG A 26 15.83 6.02 22.66
N GLN A 27 16.78 5.10 22.54
CA GLN A 27 17.26 4.62 21.25
C GLN A 27 16.16 3.94 20.41
N THR A 28 15.25 3.21 21.07
CA THR A 28 14.08 2.60 20.40
C THR A 28 13.16 3.67 19.81
N GLN A 29 12.88 4.74 20.56
CA GLN A 29 12.06 5.86 20.09
C GLN A 29 12.73 6.60 18.93
N GLU A 30 14.03 6.85 19.02
CA GLU A 30 14.82 7.46 17.94
C GLU A 30 14.79 6.59 16.67
N TYR A 31 14.92 5.27 16.83
CA TYR A 31 14.83 4.32 15.71
C TYR A 31 13.44 4.33 15.06
N GLU A 32 12.36 4.29 15.84
CA GLU A 32 10.99 4.36 15.31
C GLU A 32 10.73 5.67 14.55
N ALA A 33 11.22 6.79 15.07
CA ALA A 33 11.13 8.08 14.40
C ALA A 33 11.87 8.06 13.04
N LEU A 34 13.09 7.52 13.01
CA LEU A 34 13.87 7.40 11.77
C LEU A 34 13.22 6.44 10.77
N LEU A 35 12.67 5.32 11.25
CA LEU A 35 11.94 4.37 10.41
C LEU A 35 10.71 5.03 9.76
N ASN A 36 9.96 5.85 10.50
CA ASN A 36 8.82 6.59 9.96
C ASN A 36 9.25 7.57 8.86
N VAL A 37 10.38 8.26 9.03
CA VAL A 37 10.94 9.12 7.98
C VAL A 37 11.33 8.31 6.75
N LYS A 38 12.02 7.18 6.95
CA LYS A 38 12.41 6.27 5.87
C LYS A 38 11.22 5.76 5.07
N VAL A 39 10.13 5.34 5.74
CA VAL A 39 8.88 4.89 5.09
C VAL A 39 8.25 6.01 4.25
N LYS A 40 8.22 7.25 4.75
CA LYS A 40 7.71 8.40 3.99
C LYS A 40 8.56 8.68 2.74
N LEU A 41 9.89 8.65 2.88
CA LEU A 41 10.80 8.84 1.75
C LEU A 41 10.66 7.72 0.71
N GLU A 42 10.45 6.47 1.13
CA GLU A 42 10.19 5.35 0.21
C GLU A 42 8.89 5.57 -0.59
N ALA A 43 7.83 6.09 0.05
CA ALA A 43 6.59 6.45 -0.64
C ALA A 43 6.77 7.62 -1.64
N GLU A 44 7.54 8.65 -1.25
CA GLU A 44 7.89 9.76 -2.15
C GLU A 44 8.69 9.28 -3.36
N ILE A 45 9.73 8.45 -3.16
CA ILE A 45 10.53 7.87 -4.24
C ILE A 45 9.65 7.08 -5.21
N ASN A 46 8.73 6.25 -4.70
CA ASN A 46 7.80 5.50 -5.55
C ASN A 46 6.87 6.43 -6.34
N THR A 47 6.43 7.53 -5.74
CA THR A 47 5.63 8.55 -6.42
C THR A 47 6.43 9.22 -7.54
N TYR A 48 7.68 9.62 -7.27
CA TYR A 48 8.54 10.23 -8.29
C TYR A 48 8.90 9.27 -9.40
N ARG A 49 9.16 7.99 -9.10
CA ARG A 49 9.36 6.95 -10.13
C ARG A 49 8.16 6.83 -11.03
N ARG A 50 6.96 6.71 -10.47
CA ARG A 50 5.72 6.69 -11.24
C ARG A 50 5.58 7.94 -12.12
N LEU A 51 5.82 9.14 -11.58
CA LEU A 51 5.72 10.38 -12.37
C LEU A 51 6.76 10.47 -13.49
N LEU A 52 7.94 9.88 -13.32
CA LEU A 52 9.00 9.85 -14.34
C LEU A 52 8.78 8.75 -15.38
N GLU A 53 8.30 7.58 -14.97
CA GLU A 53 7.94 6.45 -15.84
C GLU A 53 6.66 6.78 -16.65
N ASP A 54 5.62 7.29 -15.99
CA ASP A 54 4.42 7.84 -16.65
C ASP A 54 4.75 9.12 -17.44
N GLY A 55 5.88 9.77 -17.17
CA GLY A 55 6.38 10.91 -17.93
C GLY A 55 6.76 10.59 -19.37
N GLU A 56 6.89 9.30 -19.73
CA GLU A 56 7.11 8.85 -21.11
C GLU A 56 5.89 8.13 -21.72
N ASP A 57 4.86 7.77 -20.94
CA ASP A 57 3.72 6.99 -21.46
C ASP A 57 2.34 7.34 -20.85
N PHE A 58 2.20 8.52 -20.23
CA PHE A 58 0.88 9.10 -19.96
C PHE A 58 0.29 9.60 -21.28
N SER A 59 -0.21 8.66 -22.10
CA SER A 59 -1.10 8.99 -23.19
C SER A 59 -2.23 9.83 -22.61
N LEU A 60 -2.37 11.04 -23.14
CA LEU A 60 -3.46 11.96 -22.80
C LEU A 60 -4.85 11.29 -22.88
N GLY A 61 -4.96 10.14 -23.56
CA GLY A 61 -6.14 9.28 -23.56
C GLY A 61 -6.54 8.71 -22.19
N ASP A 62 -5.60 8.32 -21.34
CA ASP A 62 -5.91 7.66 -20.06
C ASP A 62 -6.41 8.63 -18.98
N ALA A 63 -5.92 9.88 -18.98
CA ALA A 63 -6.49 10.94 -18.14
C ALA A 63 -7.91 11.32 -18.55
N LEU A 64 -8.22 11.30 -19.85
CA LEU A 64 -9.55 11.66 -20.36
C LEU A 64 -10.55 10.51 -20.16
N ASP A 65 -10.12 9.24 -20.20
CA ASP A 65 -10.99 8.08 -19.91
C ASP A 65 -11.28 7.95 -18.39
N SER A 66 -10.46 8.58 -17.53
CA SER A 66 -10.69 8.62 -16.08
C SER A 66 -11.85 9.52 -15.65
N SER A 67 -12.41 10.31 -16.57
CA SER A 67 -13.63 11.10 -16.36
C SER A 67 -14.89 10.28 -16.66
N ASN A 68 -15.09 9.18 -15.91
CA ASN A 68 -16.42 8.66 -15.57
C ASN A 68 -17.42 8.44 -16.74
N SER A 69 -16.98 7.99 -17.93
CA SER A 69 -17.93 7.56 -18.98
C SER A 69 -18.54 6.21 -18.56
N LYS A 70 -19.84 6.22 -18.24
CA LYS A 70 -20.61 5.00 -17.97
C LYS A 70 -20.58 4.12 -19.23
N GLN A 71 -19.69 3.14 -19.26
CA GLN A 71 -19.66 2.16 -20.35
C GLN A 71 -20.90 1.28 -20.25
N THR A 72 -21.71 1.23 -21.31
CA THR A 72 -22.89 0.37 -21.36
C THR A 72 -22.57 -0.84 -22.23
N ILE A 73 -22.66 -2.04 -21.66
CA ILE A 73 -22.42 -3.31 -22.36
C ILE A 73 -23.76 -3.80 -22.93
N HIS A 74 -23.87 -3.83 -24.26
CA HIS A 74 -25.03 -4.40 -24.95
C HIS A 74 -24.72 -5.84 -25.34
N LYS A 75 -25.43 -6.80 -24.72
CA LYS A 75 -25.41 -8.22 -25.11
C LYS A 75 -26.68 -8.55 -25.89
N THR A 76 -26.54 -9.00 -27.13
CA THR A 76 -27.66 -9.44 -27.98
C THR A 76 -27.53 -10.93 -28.21
N THR A 77 -28.54 -11.70 -27.82
CA THR A 77 -28.61 -13.14 -28.08
C THR A 77 -29.72 -13.42 -29.08
N THR A 78 -29.35 -13.93 -30.26
CA THR A 78 -30.28 -14.30 -31.33
C THR A 78 -30.49 -15.81 -31.32
N LEU A 79 -31.75 -16.23 -31.14
CA LEU A 79 -32.17 -17.63 -31.20
C LEU A 79 -32.93 -17.90 -32.50
N ARG A 80 -32.60 -18.98 -33.21
CA ARG A 80 -33.48 -19.52 -34.26
C ARG A 80 -34.25 -20.72 -33.72
N LEU A 81 -35.57 -20.62 -33.80
CA LEU A 81 -36.52 -21.64 -33.40
C LEU A 81 -37.14 -22.28 -34.64
N VAL A 82 -37.20 -23.61 -34.67
CA VAL A 82 -38.00 -24.35 -35.65
C VAL A 82 -38.90 -25.28 -34.84
N ASP A 83 -40.22 -25.16 -35.04
CA ASP A 83 -41.24 -25.98 -34.38
C ASP A 83 -41.14 -26.01 -32.83
N GLY A 84 -40.84 -24.85 -32.24
CA GLY A 84 -40.70 -24.69 -30.79
C GLY A 84 -39.38 -25.20 -30.19
N LYS A 85 -38.44 -25.73 -31.00
CA LYS A 85 -37.12 -26.17 -30.55
C LYS A 85 -36.01 -25.22 -31.01
N VAL A 86 -35.13 -24.80 -30.09
CA VAL A 86 -33.97 -23.96 -30.40
C VAL A 86 -32.96 -24.77 -31.21
N VAL A 87 -32.63 -24.32 -32.42
CA VAL A 87 -31.69 -25.00 -33.32
C VAL A 87 -30.38 -24.23 -33.53
N SER A 88 -30.35 -22.93 -33.22
CA SER A 88 -29.11 -22.16 -33.19
C SER A 88 -29.20 -20.98 -32.24
N GLU A 89 -28.12 -20.72 -31.49
CA GLU A 89 -27.95 -19.54 -30.63
C GLU A 89 -26.66 -18.82 -31.05
N THR A 90 -26.76 -17.50 -31.22
CA THR A 90 -25.60 -16.62 -31.46
C THR A 90 -25.65 -15.48 -30.47
N SER A 91 -24.53 -15.24 -29.78
CA SER A 91 -24.42 -14.18 -28.77
C SER A 91 -23.34 -13.19 -29.17
N ASP A 92 -23.76 -11.94 -29.36
CA ASP A 92 -22.89 -10.82 -29.72
C ASP A 92 -22.83 -9.85 -28.55
N THR A 93 -21.61 -9.43 -28.19
CA THR A 93 -21.39 -8.46 -27.12
C THR A 93 -20.68 -7.23 -27.68
N LYS A 94 -21.28 -6.05 -27.51
CA LYS A 94 -20.72 -4.77 -27.94
C LYS A 94 -20.57 -3.86 -26.74
N VAL A 95 -19.37 -3.31 -26.57
CA VAL A 95 -19.08 -2.29 -25.56
C VAL A 95 -19.24 -0.93 -26.23
N LEU A 96 -20.24 -0.16 -25.80
CA LEU A 96 -20.41 1.22 -26.25
C LEU A 96 -19.77 2.16 -25.25
N ARG A 97 -18.80 2.95 -25.74
CA ARG A 97 -18.25 4.09 -25.02
C ARG A 97 -19.06 5.32 -25.41
N HIS A 98 -19.52 6.09 -24.43
CA HIS A 98 -20.18 7.39 -24.64
C HIS A 98 -19.13 8.48 -24.81
#